data_AF-A0A930A3Y7-F1
#
_entry.id   AF-A0A930A3Y7-F1
#
_cell.length_a   1.000
_cell.length_b   1.000
_cell.length_c   1.000
_cell.angle_alpha   90.00
_cell.angle_beta   90.00
_cell.angle_gamma   90.00
#
_symmetry.space_group_name_H-M   'P 1'
#
loop_
_entity.id
_entity.type
_entity.pdbx_description
1 polymer ?
#
loop_
_entity_poly.entity_id
_entity_poly.type
_entity_poly.pdbx_seq_one_letter_code
_entity_poly.pdbx_strand_id
1 'polypeptide(L)' 'RQQRCIQAEGTFGIIKNDWQYNRIHRRGMENVENELYLICMGFNLMKYHQKKMRMILS' A
#
# COMPACT_ATOMS: atom_id res chain seq x y z
N ARG A 1 -10.38 17.58 -8.23
CA ARG A 1 -9.70 17.16 -6.98
C ARG A 1 -10.18 15.75 -6.65
N GLN A 2 -9.30 14.75 -6.58
CA GLN A 2 -9.70 13.43 -6.09
C GLN A 2 -9.86 13.45 -4.58
N GLN A 3 -10.89 12.78 -4.06
CA GLN A 3 -11.16 12.72 -2.63
C GLN A 3 -10.22 11.73 -1.96
N ARG A 4 -9.67 12.10 -0.80
CA ARG A 4 -8.68 11.28 -0.06
C ARG A 4 -9.28 9.98 0.46
N CYS A 5 -10.56 9.99 0.85
CA CYS A 5 -11.29 8.80 1.27
C CYS A 5 -11.31 7.71 0.19
N ILE A 6 -11.62 8.08 -1.06
CA ILE A 6 -11.67 7.16 -2.20
C ILE A 6 -10.29 6.53 -2.46
N GLN A 7 -9.21 7.30 -2.29
CA GLN A 7 -7.85 6.78 -2.44
C GLN A 7 -7.47 5.79 -1.32
N ALA A 8 -7.95 6.03 -0.10
CA ALA A 8 -7.76 5.11 1.01
C ALA A 8 -8.48 3.77 0.75
N GLU A 9 -9.75 3.82 0.34
CA GLU A 9 -10.53 2.62 -0.01
C GLU A 9 -9.86 1.80 -1.12
N GLY A 10 -9.43 2.44 -2.20
CA GLY A 10 -8.72 1.77 -3.29
C GLY A 10 -7.39 1.14 -2.84
N THR A 11 -6.66 1.79 -1.93
CA THR A 11 -5.41 1.26 -1.38
C THR A 11 -5.67 0.03 -0.51
N PHE A 12 -6.70 0.05 0.34
CA PHE A 12 -7.11 -1.11 1.12
C PHE A 12 -7.58 -2.27 0.23
N GLY A 13 -8.30 -1.98 -0.87
CA GLY A 13 -8.70 -2.98 -1.85
C GLY A 13 -7.50 -3.72 -2.46
N ILE A 14 -6.46 -2.99 -2.87
CA ILE A 14 -5.24 -3.59 -3.44
C ILE A 14 -4.53 -4.45 -2.39
N ILE A 15 -4.28 -3.91 -1.19
CA ILE A 15 -3.52 -4.63 -0.16
C ILE A 15 -4.29 -5.89 0.28
N LYS A 16 -5.59 -5.81 0.55
CA LYS A 16 -6.34 -6.96 1.06
C LYS A 16 -6.69 -7.97 -0.03
N ASN A 17 -7.26 -7.51 -1.14
CA ASN A 17 -7.80 -8.40 -2.17
C ASN A 17 -6.74 -8.77 -3.20
N ASP A 18 -6.10 -7.79 -3.84
CA ASP A 18 -5.17 -8.07 -4.96
C ASP A 18 -3.88 -8.75 -4.47
N TRP A 19 -3.34 -8.29 -3.33
CA TRP A 19 -2.16 -8.91 -2.71
C TRP A 19 -2.52 -10.05 -1.77
N GLN A 20 -3.81 -10.36 -1.60
CA GLN A 20 -4.32 -11.40 -0.71
C GLN A 20 -3.82 -11.27 0.74
N TYR A 21 -3.47 -10.05 1.17
CA TYR A 21 -2.97 -9.76 2.51
C TYR A 21 -4.14 -9.66 3.49
N ASN A 22 -4.78 -10.81 3.73
CA ASN A 22 -6.01 -10.93 4.50
C ASN A 22 -5.76 -11.02 6.01
N ARG A 23 -4.52 -11.27 6.44
CA ARG A 23 -4.16 -11.44 7.85
C ARG A 23 -2.76 -10.90 8.13
N ILE A 24 -2.61 -10.28 9.29
CA ILE A 24 -1.33 -9.86 9.88
C ILE A 24 -0.64 -11.09 10.47
N HIS A 25 0.63 -11.32 10.14
CA HIS A 25 1.35 -12.54 10.52
C HIS A 25 2.09 -12.39 11.85
N ARG A 26 2.41 -11.15 12.25
CA ARG A 26 3.13 -10.87 13.49
C ARG A 26 2.19 -10.79 14.70
N ARG A 27 2.77 -11.01 15.88
CA ARG A 27 2.09 -10.91 17.18
C ARG A 27 2.78 -9.87 18.05
N GLY A 28 2.00 -9.24 18.93
CA GLY A 28 2.45 -8.11 19.75
C GLY A 28 2.33 -6.78 19.00
N MET A 29 1.89 -5.73 19.70
CA MET A 29 1.47 -4.46 19.10
C MET A 29 2.56 -3.81 18.24
N GLU A 30 3.78 -3.72 18.78
CA GLU A 30 4.93 -3.15 18.07
C GLU A 30 5.25 -3.90 16.77
N ASN A 31 5.23 -5.23 16.78
CA ASN A 31 5.51 -6.02 15.59
C ASN A 31 4.39 -5.91 14.54
N VAL A 32 3.14 -5.79 14.98
CA VAL A 32 1.97 -5.57 14.12
C VAL A 32 2.07 -4.20 13.44
N GLU A 33 2.44 -3.17 14.19
CA GLU A 33 2.68 -1.83 13.65
C GLU A 33 3.81 -1.82 12.62
N ASN A 34 4.94 -2.46 12.95
CA ASN A 34 6.07 -2.59 12.03
C ASN A 34 5.69 -3.30 10.72
N GLU A 35 4.89 -4.36 10.79
CA GLU A 35 4.38 -5.06 9.61
C GLU A 35 3.50 -4.15 8.73
N LEU A 36 2.59 -3.39 9.35
CA LEU A 36 1.77 -2.42 8.63
C LEU A 36 2.60 -1.28 8.01
N TYR A 37 3.61 -0.78 8.72
CA TYR A 37 4.51 0.25 8.20
C TYR A 37 5.29 -0.24 6.97
N LEU A 38 5.80 -1.47 7.00
CA LEU A 38 6.52 -2.06 5.87
C LEU A 38 5.63 -2.19 4.63
N ILE A 39 4.38 -2.63 4.80
CA ILE A 39 3.41 -2.74 3.71
C ILE A 39 3.13 -1.36 3.10
N CYS A 40 2.86 -0.36 3.94
CA CYS A 40 2.60 1.02 3.51
C CYS A 40 3.82 1.62 2.78
N MET A 41 5.04 1.40 3.28
CA MET A 41 6.27 1.84 2.62
C MET A 41 6.45 1.17 1.25
N GLY A 42 6.29 -0.15 1.18
CA GLY A 42 6.38 -0.90 -0.07
C GLY A 42 5.36 -0.43 -1.12
N PHE A 43 4.12 -0.20 -0.71
CA PHE A 43 3.07 0.32 -1.59
C PHE A 43 3.39 1.72 -2.12
N ASN A 44 3.89 2.62 -1.27
CA ASN A 44 4.31 3.96 -1.68
C ASN A 44 5.47 3.93 -2.68
N LEU A 45 6.47 3.06 -2.45
CA LEU A 45 7.59 2.88 -3.37
C LEU A 45 7.12 2.36 -4.74
N MET A 46 6.22 1.38 -4.77
CA MET A 46 5.63 0.86 -6.00
C MET A 46 4.92 1.98 -6.78
N LYS A 47 4.06 2.77 -6.12
CA LYS A 47 3.35 3.91 -6.74
C LYS A 47 4.31 4.95 -7.29
N TYR A 48 5.36 5.28 -6.54
CA TYR A 48 6.39 6.21 -6.97
C TYR A 48 7.11 5.71 -8.23
N HIS A 49 7.53 4.45 -8.24
CA HIS A 49 8.20 3.84 -9.37
C HIS A 49 7.31 3.81 -10.62
N GLN A 50 6.05 3.39 -10.49
CA GLN A 50 5.10 3.43 -11.60
C GLN A 50 4.88 4.84 -12.15
N LYS A 51 4.79 5.85 -11.28
CA LYS A 51 4.67 7.24 -11.71
C LYS A 51 5.91 7.70 -12.49
N LYS A 52 7.11 7.36 -12.00
CA LYS A 52 8.39 7.63 -12.69
C LYS A 52 8.45 6.95 -14.05
N MET A 53 8.12 5.66 -14.13
CA MET A 53 8.10 4.91 -15.39
C MET A 53 7.15 5.53 -16.43
N ARG A 54 5.95 5.94 -16.02
CA ARG A 54 5.00 6.61 -16.93
C ARG A 54 5.53 7.93 -17.48
N MET A 55 6.28 8.70 -16.68
CA MET A 55 6.89 9.96 -17.14
C MET A 55 8.07 9.74 -18.08
N ILE A 56 8.77 8.60 -17.98
CA ILE A 56 9.88 8.28 -18.88
C ILE A 56 9.35 7.74 -20.22
N LEU A 57 8.23 7.02 -20.20
CA LEU A 57 7.60 6.43 -21.38
C LEU A 57 6.66 7.37 -22.15
N SER A 58 6.41 8.57 -21.62
CA SER A 58 5.61 9.64 -22.24
C SER A 58 6.50 10.66 -22.95
#